data_AF-A0A5J4RUT8-F1
#
_entry.id   AF-A0A5J4RUT8-F1
#
_cell.length_a   1.000
_cell.length_b   1.000
_cell.length_c   1.000
_cell.angle_alpha   90.00
_cell.angle_beta   90.00
_cell.angle_gamma   90.00
#
_symmetry.space_group_name_H-M   'P 1'
#
loop_
_entity.id
_entity.type
_entity.pdbx_description
1 polymer ?
#
loop_
_entity_poly.entity_id
_entity_poly.type
_entity_poly.pdbx_seq_one_letter_code
_entity_poly.pdbx_strand_id
1 'polypeptide(L)'
;RNRHQGMSKDIDELRGKFRTLLGGETDTVFQGIVTEVNEDEFTCTVRRDDAVDYFDVRLRELVKGDLQGFAFIPKLESIVLVCRINNSNELFVCQFTEIYKVIFTDNDLELKIDLENMDIKKGEKISIHVDADKLEIVNDKTKITQEAESLTLVSDQATVKITTSGLTLKKGGSGLKKTLNDLLTALQKLTVPTGVGPSGPPINLADFTKVQQELPNYMEG
;
A
#
# COMPACT_ATOMS: atom_id res chain seq x y z
N ARG A 1 -45.42 -39.61 -35.01
CA ARG A 1 -44.77 -38.80 -33.94
C ARG A 1 -43.40 -39.33 -33.49
N ASN A 2 -42.96 -40.55 -33.87
CA ASN A 2 -41.70 -41.14 -33.36
C ASN A 2 -40.42 -40.92 -34.21
N ARG A 3 -40.49 -40.34 -35.42
CA ARG A 3 -39.29 -40.13 -36.26
C ARG A 3 -38.45 -38.89 -35.89
N HIS A 4 -39.07 -37.87 -35.30
CA HIS A 4 -38.37 -36.64 -34.88
C HIS A 4 -37.57 -36.83 -33.58
N GLN A 5 -38.03 -37.73 -32.71
CA GLN A 5 -37.39 -38.03 -31.42
C GLN A 5 -36.17 -38.95 -31.58
N GLY A 6 -36.16 -39.81 -32.61
CA GLY A 6 -34.99 -40.63 -32.99
C GLY A 6 -33.87 -39.79 -33.59
N MET A 7 -34.17 -38.94 -34.58
CA MET A 7 -33.16 -38.07 -35.21
C MET A 7 -32.48 -37.09 -34.25
N SER A 8 -33.19 -36.57 -33.22
CA SER A 8 -32.56 -35.72 -32.20
C SER A 8 -31.50 -36.50 -31.41
N LYS A 9 -31.84 -37.72 -30.97
CA LYS A 9 -30.90 -38.59 -30.24
C LYS A 9 -29.71 -38.99 -31.09
N ASP A 10 -29.94 -39.29 -32.36
CA ASP A 10 -28.87 -39.69 -33.29
C ASP A 10 -27.92 -38.51 -33.59
N ILE A 11 -28.45 -37.29 -33.75
CA ILE A 11 -27.64 -36.08 -33.94
C ILE A 11 -26.87 -35.71 -32.66
N ASP A 12 -27.46 -35.88 -31.48
CA ASP A 12 -26.81 -35.58 -30.22
C ASP A 12 -25.73 -36.62 -29.86
N GLU A 13 -25.94 -37.90 -30.19
CA GLU A 13 -24.89 -38.92 -30.16
C GLU A 13 -23.77 -38.63 -31.17
N LEU A 14 -24.11 -38.21 -32.39
CA LEU A 14 -23.13 -37.87 -33.41
C LEU A 14 -22.30 -36.67 -32.96
N ARG A 15 -22.91 -35.65 -32.35
CA ARG A 15 -22.25 -34.49 -31.74
C ARG A 15 -21.36 -34.89 -30.55
N GLY A 16 -21.82 -35.82 -29.72
CA GLY A 16 -21.02 -36.39 -28.63
C GLY A 16 -19.77 -37.09 -29.16
N LYS A 17 -19.92 -37.97 -30.14
CA LYS A 17 -18.81 -38.68 -30.80
C LYS A 17 -17.88 -37.72 -31.56
N PHE A 18 -18.41 -36.68 -32.21
CA PHE A 18 -17.63 -35.64 -32.88
C PHE A 18 -16.86 -34.76 -31.89
N ARG A 19 -17.42 -34.48 -30.70
CA ARG A 19 -16.66 -33.83 -29.62
C ARG A 19 -15.48 -34.71 -29.27
N THR A 20 -15.69 -35.97 -28.88
CA THR A 20 -14.60 -36.87 -28.47
C THR A 20 -13.53 -37.07 -29.54
N LEU A 21 -13.90 -37.19 -30.81
CA LEU A 21 -12.97 -37.38 -31.95
C LEU A 21 -12.17 -36.11 -32.32
N LEU A 22 -12.69 -34.91 -32.04
CA LEU A 22 -12.00 -33.64 -32.26
C LEU A 22 -11.28 -33.12 -31.00
N GLY A 23 -11.10 -33.95 -29.96
CA GLY A 23 -10.43 -33.59 -28.70
C GLY A 23 -11.37 -33.21 -27.55
N GLY A 24 -12.58 -33.75 -27.54
CA GLY A 24 -13.64 -33.40 -26.60
C GLY A 24 -13.40 -33.91 -25.20
N GLU A 25 -13.64 -33.00 -24.25
CA GLU A 25 -13.31 -33.07 -22.81
C GLU A 25 -11.82 -32.97 -22.50
N THR A 26 -11.13 -32.00 -23.09
CA THR A 26 -10.12 -31.30 -22.29
C THR A 26 -10.90 -30.48 -21.28
N ASP A 27 -10.81 -30.80 -19.99
CA ASP A 27 -11.26 -29.90 -18.93
C ASP A 27 -10.66 -28.52 -19.24
N THR A 28 -11.50 -27.59 -19.72
CA THR A 28 -11.03 -26.25 -20.06
C THR A 28 -10.64 -25.51 -18.78
N VAL A 29 -11.30 -25.85 -17.67
CA VAL A 29 -11.03 -25.36 -16.32
C VAL A 29 -11.14 -26.52 -15.32
N PHE A 30 -10.16 -26.66 -14.43
CA PHE A 30 -10.16 -27.65 -13.35
C PHE A 30 -9.77 -27.02 -12.01
N GLN A 31 -10.13 -27.67 -10.90
CA GLN A 31 -9.70 -27.28 -9.56
C GLN A 31 -8.38 -27.94 -9.18
N GLY A 32 -7.55 -27.24 -8.42
CA GLY A 32 -6.39 -27.83 -7.77
C GLY A 32 -5.92 -27.03 -6.57
N ILE A 33 -5.04 -27.65 -5.79
CA ILE A 33 -4.49 -27.09 -4.56
C ILE A 33 -3.10 -26.51 -4.86
N VAL A 34 -2.85 -25.28 -4.42
CA VAL A 34 -1.54 -24.64 -4.59
C VAL A 34 -0.52 -25.26 -3.63
N THR A 35 0.56 -25.82 -4.17
CA THR A 35 1.62 -26.47 -3.38
C THR A 35 2.92 -25.68 -3.33
N GLU A 36 3.14 -24.78 -4.29
CA GLU A 36 4.33 -23.94 -4.37
C GLU A 36 4.00 -22.65 -5.14
N VAL A 37 4.69 -21.56 -4.83
CA VAL A 37 4.57 -20.27 -5.50
C VAL A 37 5.97 -19.72 -5.76
N ASN A 38 6.22 -19.30 -6.99
CA ASN A 38 7.40 -18.53 -7.38
C ASN A 38 6.99 -17.06 -7.62
N GLU A 39 7.32 -16.18 -6.66
CA GLU A 39 7.00 -14.75 -6.75
C GLU A 39 7.90 -13.98 -7.75
N ASP A 40 9.06 -14.52 -8.12
CA ASP A 40 9.97 -13.89 -9.09
C ASP A 40 9.47 -14.08 -10.53
N GLU A 41 8.91 -15.26 -10.81
CA GLU A 41 8.37 -15.61 -12.14
C GLU A 41 6.85 -15.44 -12.25
N PHE A 42 6.18 -15.15 -11.13
CA PHE A 42 4.72 -15.11 -11.02
C PHE A 42 4.05 -16.40 -11.53
N THR A 43 4.56 -17.53 -11.06
CA THR A 43 4.03 -18.87 -11.34
C THR A 43 3.72 -19.62 -10.04
N CYS A 44 2.95 -20.69 -10.14
CA CYS A 44 2.69 -21.60 -9.04
C CYS A 44 2.64 -23.05 -9.52
N THR A 45 2.82 -23.97 -8.58
CA THR A 45 2.56 -25.39 -8.78
C THR A 45 1.19 -25.72 -8.20
N VAL A 46 0.36 -26.40 -9.00
CA VAL A 46 -1.00 -26.80 -8.60
C VAL A 46 -1.14 -28.31 -8.67
N ARG A 47 -1.55 -28.93 -7.56
CA ARG A 47 -1.83 -30.37 -7.46
C ARG A 47 -3.31 -30.64 -7.72
N ARG A 48 -3.59 -31.59 -8.62
CA ARG A 48 -4.94 -32.11 -8.88
C ARG A 48 -5.10 -33.51 -8.30
N ASP A 49 -6.18 -33.71 -7.54
CA ASP A 49 -6.65 -35.02 -7.05
C ASP A 49 -5.56 -35.88 -6.37
N ASP A 50 -4.61 -35.23 -5.66
CA ASP A 50 -3.44 -35.85 -5.02
C ASP A 50 -2.54 -36.71 -5.93
N ALA A 51 -2.67 -36.55 -7.26
CA ALA A 51 -2.07 -37.46 -8.23
C ALA A 51 -1.14 -36.76 -9.24
N VAL A 52 -1.44 -35.52 -9.62
CA VAL A 52 -0.71 -34.83 -10.70
C VAL A 52 -0.38 -33.40 -10.29
N ASP A 53 0.90 -33.05 -10.40
CA ASP A 53 1.40 -31.68 -10.24
C ASP A 53 1.49 -31.01 -11.61
N TYR A 54 0.91 -29.81 -11.69
CA TYR A 54 1.04 -28.89 -12.81
C TYR A 54 2.00 -27.78 -12.42
N PHE A 55 3.16 -27.74 -13.08
CA PHE A 55 4.20 -26.74 -12.86
C PHE A 55 3.96 -25.51 -13.72
N ASP A 56 4.62 -24.41 -13.36
CA ASP A 56 4.66 -23.15 -14.12
C ASP A 56 3.26 -22.58 -14.46
N VAL A 57 2.27 -22.82 -13.60
CA VAL A 57 0.91 -22.29 -13.78
C VAL A 57 0.95 -20.79 -13.54
N ARG A 58 0.57 -20.02 -14.56
CA ARG A 58 0.73 -18.57 -14.58
C ARG A 58 -0.19 -17.85 -13.60
N LEU A 59 0.35 -16.88 -12.89
CA LEU A 59 -0.38 -15.91 -12.06
C LEU A 59 -0.53 -14.54 -12.74
N ARG A 60 0.06 -14.38 -13.93
CA ARG A 60 0.00 -13.19 -14.79
C ARG A 60 -0.08 -13.62 -16.26
N GLU A 61 -0.57 -12.74 -17.13
CA GLU A 61 -0.72 -13.04 -18.57
C GLU A 61 0.60 -13.46 -19.25
N LEU A 62 1.70 -12.80 -18.89
CA LEU A 62 3.02 -13.04 -19.45
C LEU A 62 4.00 -13.53 -18.38
N VAL A 63 4.70 -14.64 -18.68
CA VAL A 63 5.74 -15.24 -17.81
C VAL A 63 7.08 -14.57 -18.10
N LYS A 64 7.30 -13.37 -17.55
CA LYS A 64 8.62 -12.74 -17.31
C LYS A 64 8.49 -11.70 -16.19
N GLY A 65 9.44 -11.68 -15.26
CA GLY A 65 9.44 -10.79 -14.09
C GLY A 65 9.43 -9.29 -14.40
N ASP A 66 9.92 -8.89 -15.59
CA ASP A 66 9.98 -7.51 -16.06
C ASP A 66 8.65 -6.98 -16.64
N LEU A 67 7.59 -7.81 -16.66
CA LEU A 67 6.34 -7.49 -17.37
C LEU A 67 5.25 -6.92 -16.48
N GLN A 68 4.49 -6.01 -17.06
CA GLN A 68 3.49 -5.18 -16.39
C GLN A 68 2.20 -5.94 -16.09
N GLY A 69 1.40 -5.43 -15.16
CA GLY A 69 0.07 -5.93 -14.84
C GLY A 69 -0.06 -6.43 -13.41
N PHE A 70 -1.21 -7.04 -13.14
CA PHE A 70 -1.52 -7.63 -11.84
C PHE A 70 -0.94 -9.04 -11.72
N ALA A 71 -0.51 -9.39 -10.52
CA ALA A 71 -0.31 -10.75 -10.07
C ALA A 71 -1.01 -10.90 -8.72
N PHE A 72 -1.82 -11.95 -8.61
CA PHE A 72 -2.46 -12.35 -7.37
C PHE A 72 -1.71 -13.59 -6.87
N ILE A 73 -1.03 -13.46 -5.75
CA ILE A 73 -0.26 -14.53 -5.14
C ILE A 73 -1.22 -15.38 -4.32
N PRO A 74 -1.54 -16.62 -4.74
CA PRO A 74 -2.41 -17.49 -3.97
C PRO A 74 -1.74 -17.87 -2.65
N LYS A 75 -2.56 -18.12 -1.63
CA LYS A 75 -2.06 -18.73 -0.39
C LYS A 75 -1.71 -20.20 -0.65
N LEU A 76 -0.64 -20.70 -0.05
CA LEU A 76 -0.35 -22.14 -0.05
C LEU A 76 -1.53 -22.93 0.52
N GLU A 77 -1.74 -24.14 -0.01
CA GLU A 77 -2.86 -25.04 0.33
C GLU A 77 -4.27 -24.50 -0.01
N SER A 78 -4.37 -23.31 -0.63
CA SER A 78 -5.64 -22.80 -1.13
C SER A 78 -6.05 -23.47 -2.44
N ILE A 79 -7.35 -23.40 -2.73
CA ILE A 79 -7.92 -23.96 -3.96
C ILE A 79 -7.94 -22.87 -5.03
N VAL A 80 -7.55 -23.24 -6.25
CA VAL A 80 -7.61 -22.38 -7.43
C VAL A 80 -8.34 -23.06 -8.56
N LEU A 81 -8.97 -22.27 -9.44
CA LEU A 81 -9.37 -22.74 -10.76
C LEU A 81 -8.25 -22.47 -11.75
N VAL A 82 -7.86 -23.51 -12.49
CA VAL A 82 -6.80 -23.47 -13.49
C VAL A 82 -7.41 -23.71 -14.86
N CYS A 83 -7.07 -22.84 -15.81
CA CYS A 83 -7.55 -22.93 -17.19
C CYS A 83 -6.37 -23.17 -18.15
N ARG A 84 -6.63 -23.93 -19.23
CA ARG A 84 -5.66 -24.17 -20.29
C ARG A 84 -5.72 -23.10 -21.37
N ILE A 85 -4.55 -22.65 -21.82
CA ILE A 85 -4.44 -21.69 -22.93
C ILE A 85 -4.51 -22.44 -24.25
N ASN A 86 -5.64 -22.31 -24.96
CA ASN A 86 -5.88 -22.99 -26.23
C ASN A 86 -5.57 -24.50 -26.11
N ASN A 87 -4.87 -25.07 -27.10
CA ASN A 87 -4.43 -26.47 -27.11
C ASN A 87 -2.96 -26.63 -26.70
N SER A 88 -2.43 -25.74 -25.85
CA SER A 88 -1.05 -25.83 -25.36
C SER A 88 -0.96 -26.52 -24.00
N ASN A 89 0.25 -26.71 -23.48
CA ASN A 89 0.50 -27.14 -22.10
C ASN A 89 0.57 -25.98 -21.10
N GLU A 90 0.30 -24.76 -21.55
CA GLU A 90 0.33 -23.58 -20.71
C GLU A 90 -0.99 -23.45 -19.95
N LEU A 91 -0.87 -23.15 -18.66
CA LEU A 91 -1.96 -23.06 -17.72
C LEU A 91 -1.90 -21.72 -17.01
N PHE A 92 -3.05 -21.19 -16.61
CA PHE A 92 -3.12 -20.00 -15.76
C PHE A 92 -4.20 -20.16 -14.71
N VAL A 93 -4.02 -19.50 -13.56
CA VAL A 93 -5.06 -19.40 -12.54
C VAL A 93 -6.10 -18.39 -13.00
N CYS A 94 -7.36 -18.80 -13.10
CA CYS A 94 -8.46 -17.93 -13.47
C CYS A 94 -9.33 -17.49 -12.29
N GLN A 95 -9.31 -18.22 -11.16
CA GLN A 95 -9.98 -17.85 -9.91
C GLN A 95 -9.23 -18.37 -8.69
N PHE A 96 -9.35 -17.64 -7.58
CA PHE A 96 -8.67 -17.88 -6.31
C PHE A 96 -9.70 -18.01 -5.19
N THR A 97 -9.52 -18.94 -4.25
CA THR A 97 -10.29 -18.91 -2.99
C THR A 97 -9.67 -17.95 -1.97
N GLU A 98 -8.34 -17.95 -1.86
CA GLU A 98 -7.58 -17.12 -0.93
C GLU A 98 -6.34 -16.54 -1.61
N ILE A 99 -6.07 -15.27 -1.34
CA ILE A 99 -4.93 -14.52 -1.88
C ILE A 99 -4.08 -14.07 -0.69
N TYR A 100 -2.78 -14.31 -0.76
CA TYR A 100 -1.80 -13.87 0.22
C TYR A 100 -1.28 -12.46 -0.05
N LYS A 101 -0.96 -12.18 -1.33
CA LYS A 101 -0.35 -10.91 -1.75
C LYS A 101 -0.91 -10.47 -3.10
N VAL A 102 -1.08 -9.17 -3.28
CA VAL A 102 -1.43 -8.53 -4.55
C VAL A 102 -0.26 -7.67 -4.99
N ILE A 103 0.21 -7.88 -6.22
CA ILE A 103 1.30 -7.12 -6.81
C ILE A 103 0.82 -6.55 -8.13
N PHE A 104 1.00 -5.25 -8.31
CA PHE A 104 0.84 -4.58 -9.61
C PHE A 104 2.11 -3.84 -9.96
N THR A 105 2.58 -4.04 -11.17
CA THR A 105 3.76 -3.37 -11.72
C THR A 105 3.40 -2.78 -13.07
N ASP A 106 3.69 -1.51 -13.28
CA ASP A 106 3.65 -0.82 -14.57
C ASP A 106 4.88 0.09 -14.64
N ASN A 107 5.30 0.50 -15.84
CA ASN A 107 6.46 1.34 -16.18
C ASN A 107 7.16 2.03 -14.99
N ASP A 108 6.44 2.91 -14.31
CA ASP A 108 6.90 3.69 -13.17
C ASP A 108 6.00 3.53 -11.93
N LEU A 109 5.09 2.56 -11.87
CA LEU A 109 4.16 2.36 -10.76
C LEU A 109 4.27 0.93 -10.21
N GLU A 110 4.56 0.81 -8.92
CA GLU A 110 4.52 -0.44 -8.18
C GLU A 110 3.48 -0.32 -7.06
N LEU A 111 2.61 -1.32 -6.92
CA LEU A 111 1.70 -1.50 -5.80
C LEU A 111 1.91 -2.92 -5.24
N LYS A 112 2.13 -3.03 -3.93
CA LYS A 112 2.26 -4.30 -3.22
C LYS A 112 1.37 -4.26 -1.98
N ILE A 113 0.53 -5.27 -1.80
CA ILE A 113 -0.36 -5.40 -0.65
C ILE A 113 -0.26 -6.83 -0.14
N ASP A 114 0.04 -7.01 1.13
CA ASP A 114 -0.07 -8.29 1.84
C ASP A 114 -0.73 -8.09 3.22
N LEU A 115 -0.57 -9.07 4.11
CA LEU A 115 -1.14 -9.02 5.46
C LEU A 115 -0.40 -8.06 6.40
N GLU A 116 0.85 -7.72 6.09
CA GLU A 116 1.70 -6.90 6.94
C GLU A 116 1.67 -5.44 6.51
N ASN A 117 1.68 -5.17 5.21
CA ASN A 117 1.80 -3.81 4.70
C ASN A 117 1.08 -3.56 3.37
N MET A 118 0.94 -2.27 3.06
CA MET A 118 0.54 -1.74 1.77
C MET A 118 1.58 -0.73 1.30
N ASP A 119 2.20 -1.01 0.16
CA ASP A 119 3.24 -0.18 -0.46
C ASP A 119 2.82 0.31 -1.85
N ILE A 120 3.04 1.60 -2.11
CA ILE A 120 2.90 2.21 -3.43
C ILE A 120 4.18 2.96 -3.75
N LYS A 121 4.75 2.74 -4.93
CA LYS A 121 5.89 3.51 -5.44
C LYS A 121 5.55 4.08 -6.82
N LYS A 122 5.85 5.36 -7.02
CA LYS A 122 5.76 6.04 -8.32
C LYS A 122 7.13 6.59 -8.70
N GLY A 123 7.80 5.91 -9.62
CA GLY A 123 9.20 6.11 -9.98
C GLY A 123 10.13 5.91 -8.79
N GLU A 124 11.28 6.59 -8.82
CA GLU A 124 12.23 6.59 -7.69
C GLU A 124 11.87 7.59 -6.59
N LYS A 125 10.89 8.46 -6.86
CA LYS A 125 10.70 9.69 -6.09
C LYS A 125 9.63 9.55 -5.03
N ILE A 126 8.48 8.98 -5.37
CA ILE A 126 7.31 9.00 -4.49
C ILE A 126 7.08 7.59 -3.94
N SER A 127 6.99 7.46 -2.62
CA SER A 127 6.54 6.24 -1.96
C SER A 127 5.46 6.53 -0.92
N ILE A 128 4.54 5.58 -0.78
CA ILE A 128 3.52 5.53 0.28
C ILE A 128 3.65 4.16 0.92
N HIS A 129 3.71 4.12 2.25
CA HIS A 129 3.81 2.90 3.04
C HIS A 129 2.80 2.95 4.18
N VAL A 130 2.09 1.85 4.40
CA VAL A 130 1.16 1.66 5.52
C VAL A 130 1.43 0.29 6.12
N ASP A 131 1.68 0.25 7.42
CA ASP A 131 1.75 -0.97 8.22
C ASP A 131 0.94 -0.79 9.53
N ALA A 132 1.06 -1.71 10.48
CA ALA A 132 0.35 -1.67 11.76
C ALA A 132 0.74 -0.48 12.66
N ASP A 133 1.94 0.08 12.47
CA ASP A 133 2.54 1.07 13.37
C ASP A 133 2.66 2.46 12.73
N LYS A 134 2.71 2.52 11.39
CA LYS A 134 3.14 3.70 10.64
C LYS A 134 2.37 3.90 9.34
N LEU A 135 2.01 5.15 9.08
CA LEU A 135 1.69 5.67 7.75
C LEU A 135 2.81 6.62 7.32
N GLU A 136 3.44 6.38 6.18
CA GLU A 136 4.55 7.17 5.66
C GLU A 136 4.34 7.56 4.20
N ILE A 137 4.56 8.83 3.87
CA ILE A 137 4.57 9.35 2.50
C ILE A 137 5.89 10.09 2.30
N VAL A 138 6.66 9.67 1.30
CA VAL A 138 7.97 10.26 1.00
C VAL A 138 7.97 10.79 -0.43
N ASN A 139 8.56 11.96 -0.62
CA ASN A 139 9.10 12.39 -1.91
C ASN A 139 10.54 12.91 -1.76
N ASP A 140 11.19 13.32 -2.86
CA ASP A 140 12.56 13.86 -2.89
C ASP A 140 12.91 14.89 -1.80
N LYS A 141 11.92 15.65 -1.32
CA LYS A 141 12.14 16.81 -0.44
C LYS A 141 11.39 16.73 0.88
N THR A 142 10.34 15.94 0.93
CA THR A 142 9.37 15.97 2.03
C THR A 142 9.01 14.58 2.47
N LYS A 143 8.81 14.44 3.78
CA LYS A 143 8.37 13.22 4.42
C LYS A 143 7.21 13.54 5.36
N ILE A 144 6.10 12.82 5.22
CA ILE A 144 4.98 12.84 6.16
C ILE A 144 4.95 11.48 6.84
N THR A 145 4.87 11.47 8.16
CA THR A 145 4.82 10.26 8.96
C THR A 145 3.80 10.41 10.07
N GLN A 146 2.85 9.48 10.14
CA GLN A 146 2.11 9.21 11.37
C GLN A 146 2.67 7.93 11.97
N GLU A 147 3.13 8.01 13.21
CA GLU A 147 3.70 6.89 13.96
C GLU A 147 3.45 7.14 15.45
N ALA A 148 2.93 6.12 16.13
CA ALA A 148 2.43 6.22 17.50
C ALA A 148 1.51 7.46 17.68
N GLU A 149 1.74 8.26 18.72
CA GLU A 149 0.97 9.48 19.03
C GLU A 149 1.46 10.73 18.28
N SER A 150 2.20 10.57 17.17
CA SER A 150 2.78 11.69 16.45
C SER A 150 2.39 11.75 14.98
N LEU A 151 2.15 12.96 14.49
CA LEU A 151 2.10 13.29 13.08
C LEU A 151 3.23 14.28 12.78
N THR A 152 4.12 13.93 11.87
CA THR A 152 5.32 14.71 11.53
C THR A 152 5.40 14.97 10.03
N LEU A 153 5.59 16.23 9.66
CA LEU A 153 5.98 16.66 8.32
C LEU A 153 7.40 17.25 8.40
N VAL A 154 8.32 16.69 7.60
CA VAL A 154 9.69 17.18 7.44
C VAL A 154 9.89 17.65 6.01
N SER A 155 10.54 18.81 5.85
CA SER A 155 10.98 19.35 4.56
C SER A 155 12.33 20.05 4.74
N ASP A 156 13.41 19.40 4.30
CA ASP A 156 14.79 19.86 4.55
C ASP A 156 15.01 20.16 6.05
N GLN A 157 15.25 21.41 6.43
CA GLN A 157 15.44 21.80 7.84
C GLN A 157 14.14 22.15 8.57
N ALA A 158 12.99 22.17 7.88
CA ALA A 158 11.70 22.53 8.47
C ALA A 158 10.99 21.28 9.01
N THR A 159 10.39 21.41 10.20
CA THR A 159 9.58 20.37 10.82
C THR A 159 8.29 20.97 11.36
N VAL A 160 7.17 20.35 10.99
CA VAL A 160 5.87 20.53 11.63
C VAL A 160 5.51 19.20 12.29
N LYS A 161 5.33 19.19 13.61
CA LYS A 161 4.98 17.98 14.36
C LYS A 161 3.82 18.27 15.30
N ILE A 162 2.91 17.30 15.40
CA ILE A 162 1.80 17.27 16.35
C ILE A 162 1.99 16.05 17.22
N THR A 163 1.91 16.21 18.53
CA THR A 163 1.78 15.09 19.47
C THR A 163 0.69 15.36 20.50
N THR A 164 0.48 14.41 21.42
CA THR A 164 -0.38 14.59 22.60
C THR A 164 0.07 15.73 23.52
N SER A 165 1.33 16.16 23.44
CA SER A 165 1.88 17.27 24.22
C SER A 165 1.78 18.65 23.53
N GLY A 166 1.33 18.72 22.27
CA GLY A 166 1.16 19.97 21.53
C GLY A 166 1.83 20.02 20.14
N LEU A 167 2.09 21.25 19.68
CA LEU A 167 2.58 21.57 18.34
C LEU A 167 4.06 21.96 18.36
N THR A 168 4.82 21.46 17.39
CA THR A 168 6.20 21.88 17.12
C THR A 168 6.30 22.45 15.71
N LEU A 169 6.79 23.69 15.60
CA LEU A 169 7.16 24.31 14.33
C LEU A 169 8.62 24.76 14.42
N LYS A 170 9.52 24.06 13.74
CA LYS A 170 10.97 24.28 13.80
C LYS A 170 11.56 24.46 12.41
N LYS A 171 12.63 25.25 12.32
CA LYS A 171 13.48 25.37 11.13
C LYS A 171 14.94 25.57 11.54
N GLY A 172 15.81 24.63 11.16
CA GLY A 172 17.22 24.65 11.57
C GLY A 172 17.36 24.59 13.09
N GLY A 173 18.16 25.48 13.68
CA GLY A 173 18.43 25.52 15.13
C GLY A 173 17.40 26.26 15.99
N SER A 174 16.26 26.72 15.44
CA SER A 174 15.24 27.48 16.18
C SER A 174 13.82 27.00 15.88
N GLY A 175 12.85 27.51 16.63
CA GLY A 175 11.43 27.19 16.46
C GLY A 175 10.51 28.25 17.00
N LEU A 176 9.24 28.19 16.61
CA LEU A 176 8.24 29.21 16.93
C LEU A 176 8.05 29.37 18.44
N LYS A 177 8.04 28.28 19.23
CA LYS A 177 7.92 28.35 20.70
C LYS A 177 9.06 29.16 21.33
N LYS A 178 10.31 28.89 20.91
CA LYS A 178 11.48 29.66 21.36
C LYS A 178 11.37 31.13 20.98
N THR A 179 11.04 31.42 19.71
CA THR A 179 10.89 32.80 19.23
C THR A 179 9.82 33.57 20.02
N LEU A 180 8.67 32.94 20.31
CA LEU A 180 7.61 33.55 21.11
C LEU A 180 8.05 33.77 22.56
N ASN A 181 8.74 32.79 23.15
CA ASN A 181 9.28 32.91 24.50
C ASN A 181 10.33 34.02 24.62
N ASP A 182 11.23 34.15 23.64
CA ASP A 182 12.24 35.20 23.58
C ASP A 182 11.59 36.58 23.39
N LEU A 183 10.55 36.67 22.54
CA LEU A 183 9.77 37.89 22.35
C LEU A 183 9.07 38.31 23.65
N LEU A 184 8.40 37.39 24.34
CA LEU A 184 7.76 37.68 25.62
C LEU A 184 8.78 38.10 26.68
N THR A 185 9.96 37.47 26.70
CA THR A 185 11.05 37.86 27.59
C THR A 185 11.57 39.26 27.29
N ALA A 186 11.68 39.63 26.02
CA ALA A 186 12.07 40.98 25.61
C ALA A 186 10.99 42.01 25.99
N LEU A 187 9.72 41.69 25.77
CA LEU A 187 8.59 42.55 26.14
C LEU A 187 8.53 42.78 27.65
N GLN A 188 8.73 41.76 28.48
CA GLN A 188 8.78 41.90 29.94
C GLN A 188 9.90 42.83 30.44
N LYS A 189 10.95 43.04 29.64
CA LYS A 189 12.08 43.93 29.95
C LYS A 189 12.02 45.27 29.21
N LEU A 190 10.95 45.52 28.44
CA LEU A 190 10.87 46.70 27.59
C LEU A 190 10.83 47.98 28.43
N THR A 191 11.79 48.87 28.20
CA THR A 191 11.83 50.22 28.75
C THR A 191 11.97 51.23 27.62
N VAL A 192 11.35 52.39 27.72
CA VAL A 192 11.40 53.44 26.69
C VAL A 192 12.18 54.66 27.22
N PRO A 193 13.13 55.22 26.46
CA PRO A 193 13.82 56.45 26.86
C PRO A 193 12.85 57.63 27.03
N THR A 194 12.99 58.39 28.12
CA THR A 194 12.24 59.64 28.36
C THR A 194 13.20 60.80 28.66
N GLY A 195 12.70 62.03 28.71
CA GLY A 195 13.51 63.22 29.01
C GLY A 195 14.19 63.24 30.40
N VAL A 196 13.81 62.32 31.30
CA VAL A 196 14.37 62.19 32.67
C VAL A 196 15.01 60.82 32.92
N GLY A 197 15.23 60.01 31.87
CA GLY A 197 15.76 58.64 31.96
C GLY A 197 14.81 57.58 31.38
N PRO A 198 15.19 56.29 31.34
CA PRO A 198 14.32 55.22 30.86
C PRO A 198 13.07 55.07 31.73
N SER A 199 11.95 54.66 31.11
CA SER A 199 10.75 54.25 31.84
C SER A 199 11.04 53.03 32.74
N GLY A 200 10.15 52.79 33.71
CA GLY A 200 10.10 51.47 34.36
C GLY A 200 9.67 50.35 33.38
N PRO A 201 9.73 49.08 33.82
CA PRO A 201 9.17 47.95 33.08
C PRO A 201 7.68 48.14 32.77
N PRO A 202 7.11 47.37 31.82
CA PRO A 202 5.72 47.53 31.43
C PRO A 202 4.75 47.29 32.59
N ILE A 203 3.70 48.11 32.68
CA ILE A 203 2.67 47.98 33.73
C ILE A 203 1.90 46.65 33.64
N ASN A 204 1.79 46.08 32.44
CA ASN A 204 1.14 44.81 32.14
C ASN A 204 2.11 43.61 32.20
N LEU A 205 3.21 43.72 32.95
CA LEU A 205 4.20 42.65 33.12
C LEU A 205 3.55 41.30 33.48
N ALA A 206 2.59 41.31 34.41
CA ALA A 206 1.88 40.12 34.85
C ALA A 206 1.11 39.43 33.72
N ASP A 207 0.57 40.18 32.76
CA ASP A 207 -0.16 39.61 31.62
C ASP A 207 0.79 38.93 30.65
N PHE A 208 1.96 39.54 30.36
CA PHE A 208 2.99 38.88 29.55
C PHE A 208 3.52 37.61 30.22
N THR A 209 3.67 37.59 31.54
CA THR A 209 4.08 36.39 32.28
C THR A 209 3.03 35.27 32.15
N LYS A 210 1.73 35.59 32.26
CA LYS A 210 0.66 34.60 32.06
C LYS A 210 0.68 34.01 30.66
N VAL A 211 0.75 34.85 29.62
CA VAL A 211 0.83 34.38 28.22
C VAL A 211 2.04 33.47 28.00
N GLN A 212 3.19 33.81 28.60
CA GLN A 212 4.40 32.98 28.51
C GLN A 212 4.22 31.62 29.20
N GLN A 213 3.53 31.58 30.35
CA GLN A 213 3.21 30.34 31.06
C GLN A 213 2.17 29.48 30.34
N GLU A 214 1.37 30.06 29.46
CA GLU A 214 0.39 29.33 28.63
C GLU A 214 1.01 28.70 27.38
N LEU A 215 2.16 29.17 26.89
CA LEU A 215 2.81 28.62 25.68
C LEU A 215 2.99 27.08 25.71
N PRO A 216 3.40 26.45 26.83
CA PRO A 216 3.51 25.00 26.92
C PRO A 216 2.18 24.23 26.77
N ASN A 217 1.03 24.88 26.95
CA ASN A 217 -0.28 24.24 26.73
C ASN A 217 -0.56 23.97 25.24
N TYR A 218 0.14 24.68 24.35
CA TYR A 218 -0.08 24.61 22.91
C TYR A 218 1.12 24.05 22.16
N MET A 219 2.33 24.25 22.70
CA MET A 219 3.56 24.06 21.95
C MET A 219 4.62 23.26 22.70
N GLU A 220 5.35 22.45 21.94
CA GLU A 220 6.48 21.64 22.39
C GLU A 220 7.82 22.19 21.88
N GLY A 221 8.90 21.80 22.58
CA GLY A 221 10.26 22.00 22.14
C GLY A 221 10.95 23.29 22.57
#